data_AF-D7BWB7-F1
#
_entry.id   AF-D7BWB7-F1
#
_cell.length_a   1.000
_cell.length_b   1.000
_cell.length_c   1.000
_cell.angle_alpha   90.00
_cell.angle_beta   90.00
_cell.angle_gamma   90.00
#
_symmetry.space_group_name_H-M   'P 1'
#
loop_
_entity.id
_entity.type
_entity.pdbx_description
1 polymer ?
#
loop_
_entity_poly.entity_id
_entity_poly.type
_entity_poly.pdbx_seq_one_letter_code
_entity_poly.pdbx_strand_id
1 'polypeptide(L)'
;MRPATTAKLRANATTIHQLGRRHGLHSFALSTEPGELVATLDPNRSYFDITSFEKDLSSILGALVEVVPRGPGVEVEETEPLNDLRGAA
;
A
#
# COMPACT_ATOMS: atom_id res chain seq x y z
N MET A 1 -4.57 -14.74 10.62
CA MET A 1 -5.22 -13.41 10.76
C MET A 1 -6.31 -13.30 9.70
N ARG A 2 -7.32 -12.44 9.88
CA ARG A 2 -8.30 -12.13 8.82
C ARG A 2 -7.74 -11.03 7.90
N PRO A 3 -8.12 -10.99 6.60
CA PRO A 3 -7.75 -9.90 5.72
C PRO A 3 -8.18 -8.53 6.25
N ALA A 4 -7.39 -7.50 5.97
CA ALA A 4 -7.73 -6.12 6.30
C ALA A 4 -8.95 -5.68 5.49
N THR A 5 -9.92 -5.04 6.15
CA THR A 5 -11.07 -4.46 5.43
C THR A 5 -10.65 -3.15 4.75
N THR A 6 -11.36 -2.78 3.70
CA THR A 6 -11.16 -1.49 3.01
C THR A 6 -11.23 -0.31 3.98
N ALA A 7 -12.18 -0.31 4.92
CA ALA A 7 -12.30 0.72 5.94
C ALA A 7 -11.06 0.78 6.85
N LYS A 8 -10.48 -0.37 7.20
CA LYS A 8 -9.26 -0.46 8.01
C LYS A 8 -8.03 0.03 7.26
N LEU A 9 -7.91 -0.32 5.98
CA LEU A 9 -6.84 0.18 5.11
C LEU A 9 -6.92 1.70 4.98
N ARG A 10 -8.11 2.25 4.66
CA ARG A 10 -8.34 3.71 4.58
C ARG A 10 -8.04 4.43 5.89
N ALA A 11 -8.51 3.90 7.02
CA ALA A 11 -8.25 4.49 8.34
C ALA A 11 -6.75 4.52 8.71
N ASN A 12 -5.92 3.72 8.05
CA ASN A 12 -4.48 3.63 8.28
C ASN A 12 -3.65 4.10 7.09
N ALA A 13 -4.24 4.86 6.15
CA ALA A 13 -3.55 5.30 4.93
C ALA A 13 -2.23 6.03 5.22
N THR A 14 -2.18 6.91 6.21
CA THR A 14 -0.95 7.62 6.62
C THR A 14 0.16 6.64 7.03
N THR A 15 -0.18 5.63 7.84
CA THR A 15 0.75 4.59 8.29
C THR A 15 1.26 3.79 7.09
N ILE A 16 0.36 3.41 6.17
CA ILE A 16 0.70 2.66 4.96
C ILE A 16 1.69 3.46 4.09
N HIS A 17 1.43 4.75 3.85
CA HIS A 17 2.33 5.60 3.08
C HIS A 17 3.70 5.80 3.77
N GLN A 18 3.72 6.02 5.08
CA GLN A 18 4.97 6.19 5.83
C GLN A 18 5.83 4.93 5.83
N LEU A 19 5.21 3.77 6.03
CA LEU A 19 5.89 2.48 5.95
C LEU A 19 6.35 2.21 4.51
N GLY A 20 5.49 2.48 3.53
CA GLY A 20 5.77 2.35 2.11
C GLY A 20 7.04 3.08 1.70
N ARG A 21 7.18 4.35 2.08
CA ARG A 21 8.38 5.15 1.76
C ARG A 21 9.66 4.57 2.34
N ARG A 22 9.61 3.94 3.53
CA ARG A 22 10.78 3.27 4.12
C ARG A 22 11.18 2.03 3.33
N HIS A 23 10.18 1.32 2.81
CA HIS A 23 10.35 0.12 1.98
C HIS A 23 10.57 0.43 0.49
N GLY A 24 10.47 1.69 0.06
CA GLY A 24 10.70 2.09 -1.32
C GLY A 24 9.45 2.06 -2.22
N LEU A 25 8.26 2.17 -1.64
CA LEU A 25 6.99 2.36 -2.34
C LEU A 25 6.53 3.81 -2.22
N HIS A 26 5.89 4.35 -3.26
CA HIS A 26 5.47 5.76 -3.27
C HIS A 26 3.95 5.98 -3.38
N SER A 27 3.20 5.05 -3.98
CA SER A 27 1.74 5.15 -4.12
C SER A 27 1.06 3.83 -3.81
N PHE A 28 -0.20 3.93 -3.37
CA PHE A 28 -1.03 2.81 -2.97
C PHE A 28 -2.46 3.01 -3.46
N ALA A 29 -3.06 1.97 -4.02
CA ALA A 29 -4.46 1.90 -4.38
C ALA A 29 -5.12 0.68 -3.73
N LEU A 30 -6.42 0.76 -3.54
CA LEU A 30 -7.22 -0.36 -3.06
C LEU A 30 -7.46 -1.34 -4.20
N SER A 31 -7.26 -2.63 -3.93
CA SER A 31 -7.71 -3.68 -4.85
C SER A 31 -9.20 -4.00 -4.65
N THR A 32 -9.76 -4.72 -5.62
CA THR A 32 -11.07 -5.37 -5.48
C THR A 32 -11.01 -6.57 -4.52
N GLU A 33 -9.82 -7.11 -4.25
CA GLU A 33 -9.62 -8.19 -3.29
C GLU A 33 -9.47 -7.67 -1.85
N PRO A 34 -10.20 -8.25 -0.86
CA PRO A 34 -10.09 -7.83 0.53
C PRO A 34 -8.69 -8.02 1.10
N GLY A 35 -8.13 -6.95 1.65
CA GLY A 35 -6.79 -6.97 2.25
C GLY A 35 -5.66 -6.79 1.25
N GLU A 36 -5.95 -6.67 -0.03
CA GLU A 36 -4.95 -6.43 -1.06
C GLU A 36 -4.78 -4.93 -1.34
N LEU A 37 -3.52 -4.51 -1.46
CA LEU A 37 -3.11 -3.18 -1.91
C LEU A 37 -2.31 -3.30 -3.19
N VAL A 38 -2.60 -2.44 -4.16
CA VAL A 38 -1.72 -2.24 -5.30
C VAL A 38 -0.72 -1.16 -4.93
N ALA A 39 0.58 -1.42 -5.11
CA ALA A 39 1.62 -0.44 -4.77
C ALA A 39 2.58 -0.20 -5.93
N THR A 40 3.00 1.05 -6.12
CA THR A 40 4.00 1.41 -7.13
C THR A 40 5.37 1.62 -6.50
N LEU A 41 6.39 1.01 -7.11
CA LEU A 41 7.79 1.12 -6.70
C LEU A 41 8.31 2.54 -6.94
N ASP A 42 9.04 3.09 -5.97
CA ASP A 42 9.75 4.36 -6.12
C ASP A 42 10.72 4.27 -7.32
N PRO A 43 10.65 5.21 -8.28
CA PRO A 43 11.48 5.15 -9.49
C PRO A 43 12.99 5.19 -9.20
N ASN A 44 13.40 5.63 -8.01
CA ASN A 44 14.80 5.63 -7.58
C ASN A 44 15.23 4.33 -6.88
N ARG A 45 14.35 3.34 -6.79
CA ARG A 45 14.62 2.04 -6.18
C ARG A 45 14.71 0.96 -7.24
N SER A 46 15.71 0.10 -7.10
CA SER A 46 15.94 -1.07 -7.95
C SER A 46 15.45 -2.37 -7.32
N TYR A 47 15.08 -2.35 -6.04
CA TYR A 47 14.66 -3.52 -5.27
C TYR A 47 13.60 -3.15 -4.24
N PHE A 48 12.65 -4.06 -4.03
CA PHE A 48 11.62 -3.98 -3.01
C PHE A 48 11.38 -5.36 -2.41
N ASP A 49 11.50 -5.44 -1.08
CA ASP A 49 11.14 -6.64 -0.33
C ASP A 49 9.67 -6.55 0.10
N ILE A 50 8.82 -7.11 -0.75
CA ILE A 50 7.37 -7.11 -0.55
C ILE A 50 6.96 -7.86 0.71
N THR A 51 7.64 -8.97 1.00
CA THR A 51 7.32 -9.83 2.13
C THR A 51 7.61 -9.12 3.45
N SER A 52 8.71 -8.37 3.52
CA SER A 52 9.03 -7.56 4.70
C SER A 52 7.99 -6.46 4.92
N PHE A 53 7.57 -5.76 3.86
CA PHE A 53 6.52 -4.74 3.96
C PHE A 53 5.18 -5.33 4.41
N GLU A 54 4.71 -6.41 3.78
CA GLU A 54 3.46 -7.09 4.11
C GLU A 54 3.44 -7.57 5.55
N LYS A 55 4.55 -8.13 6.03
CA LYS A 55 4.70 -8.61 7.40
C LYS A 55 4.63 -7.46 8.41
N ASP A 56 5.37 -6.39 8.18
CA ASP A 56 5.36 -5.20 9.05
C ASP A 56 3.97 -4.58 9.09
N LEU A 57 3.35 -4.37 7.92
CA LEU A 57 2.04 -3.75 7.82
C LEU A 57 0.96 -4.63 8.46
N SER A 58 1.00 -5.95 8.20
CA SER A 58 0.06 -6.89 8.80
C SER A 58 0.17 -6.92 10.32
N SER A 59 1.39 -6.83 10.85
CA SER A 59 1.64 -6.74 12.28
C SER A 59 1.09 -5.44 12.89
N ILE A 60 1.28 -4.31 12.22
CA ILE A 60 0.78 -3.00 12.69
C ILE A 60 -0.75 -2.96 12.67
N LEU A 61 -1.36 -3.45 11.61
CA LEU A 61 -2.81 -3.45 11.49
C LEU A 61 -3.46 -4.56 12.32
N GLY A 62 -2.75 -5.62 12.68
CA GLY A 62 -3.35 -6.82 13.26
C GLY A 62 -4.37 -7.47 12.30
N ALA A 63 -4.09 -7.41 11.00
CA ALA A 63 -4.88 -7.98 9.92
C ALA A 63 -3.96 -8.34 8.75
N LEU A 64 -4.31 -9.34 7.95
CA LEU A 64 -3.50 -9.74 6.80
C LEU A 64 -3.60 -8.65 5.71
N VAL A 65 -2.45 -8.26 5.17
CA VAL A 65 -2.34 -7.39 4.00
C VAL A 65 -1.43 -8.05 2.98
N GLU A 66 -1.88 -8.08 1.74
CA GLU A 66 -1.12 -8.54 0.58
C GLU A 66 -0.89 -7.36 -0.36
N VAL A 67 0.24 -7.36 -1.06
CA VAL A 67 0.62 -6.28 -1.96
C VAL A 67 0.87 -6.82 -3.35
N VAL A 68 0.28 -6.16 -4.34
CA VAL A 68 0.59 -6.39 -5.74
C VAL A 68 1.51 -5.26 -6.21
N PRO A 69 2.80 -5.54 -6.44
CA PRO A 69 3.74 -4.51 -6.88
C PRO A 69 3.52 -4.23 -8.37
N ARG A 70 3.40 -2.95 -8.73
CA ARG A 70 3.42 -2.49 -10.11
C ARG A 70 4.77 -1.83 -10.41
N GLY A 71 5.25 -2.07 -11.63
CA GLY A 71 6.53 -1.53 -12.09
C GLY A 71 6.55 0.00 -12.09
N PRO A 72 7.75 0.61 -12.08
CA PRO A 72 7.89 2.07 -12.11
C PRO A 72 7.22 2.64 -13.37
N GLY A 73 6.45 3.72 -13.19
CA GLY A 73 5.75 4.40 -14.30
C GLY A 73 4.42 3.76 -14.71
N VAL A 74 3.96 2.71 -14.03
CA VAL A 74 2.58 2.23 -14.15
C VAL A 74 1.71 3.08 -13.24
N GLU A 75 1.07 4.11 -13.79
CA GLU A 75 -0.04 4.78 -13.11
C GLU A 75 -1.20 3.78 -13.01
N VAL A 76 -1.64 3.53 -11.78
CA VAL A 76 -2.71 2.56 -11.51
C VAL A 76 -4.04 3.24 -11.82
N GLU A 77 -4.61 2.97 -13.00
CA GLU A 77 -6.03 3.22 -13.30
C GLU A 77 -6.91 2.12 -12.66
N GLU A 78 -6.87 1.92 -11.33
CA GLU A 78 -7.80 0.98 -10.69
C GLU A 78 -8.47 1.53 -9.41
N THR A 79 -9.77 1.70 -9.60
CA THR A 79 -10.91 2.08 -8.76
C THR A 79 -10.76 3.22 -7.76
N GLU A 80 -9.85 3.18 -6.79
CA GLU A 80 -9.82 4.20 -5.72
C GLU A 80 -8.43 4.35 -5.07
N PRO A 81 -7.83 5.56 -5.06
CA PRO A 81 -6.60 5.80 -4.31
C PRO A 81 -6.83 5.52 -2.82
N LEU A 82 -5.83 4.95 -2.14
CA LEU A 82 -5.93 4.66 -0.71
C LEU A 82 -6.19 5.93 0.12
N ASN A 83 -5.64 7.05 -0.34
CA ASN A 83 -6.06 8.41 0.00
C ASN A 83 -5.39 9.39 -0.96
N ASP A 84 -6.11 10.38 -1.49
CA ASP A 84 -5.46 11.55 -2.09
C ASP A 84 -4.87 12.40 -0.97
N LEU A 85 -3.59 12.20 -0.64
CA LEU A 85 -2.86 13.13 0.23
C LEU A 85 -2.67 14.52 -0.42
N ARG A 86 -3.28 14.79 -1.57
CA ARG A 86 -3.48 16.11 -2.16
C ARG A 86 -4.75 16.76 -1.60
N GLY A 87 -4.74 17.15 -0.33
CA GLY A 87 -5.92 17.79 0.27
C GLY A 87 -5.78 18.30 1.70
N ALA A 88 -4.55 18.52 2.17
CA ALA A 88 -4.29 19.21 3.43
C ALA A 88 -3.16 20.22 3.23
N ALA A 89 -3.47 21.29 2.51
CA ALA A 89 -2.71 22.54 2.50
C ALA A 89 -3.71 23.69 2.43
#